data_AF-A0A5B1B8V8-F1
#
_entry.id   AF-A0A5B1B8V8-F1
#
_cell.length_a   1.000
_cell.length_b   1.000
_cell.length_c   1.000
_cell.angle_alpha   90.00
_cell.angle_beta   90.00
_cell.angle_gamma   90.00
#
_symmetry.space_group_name_H-M   'P 1'
#
loop_
_entity.id
_entity.type
_entity.pdbx_description
1 polymer ?
#
loop_
_entity_poly.entity_id
_entity_poly.type
_entity_poly.pdbx_seq_one_letter_code
_entity_poly.pdbx_strand_id
1 'polypeptide(L)'
;MIPGAMGIILDDDSEIAYDALVLAAGSRIAIDMIPGFQEAVDSGSADHYYATAAAASAHGALSKFISGKLVFLITCQPFRRPVAPYEGALLAADLLRENGTRAYTQIAVYTPEAQPMPSAGPYAGQELISNAQC
;
A
#
# COMPACT_ATOMS: atom_id res chain seq x y z
N MET A 1 31.23 33.38 -17.82
CA MET A 1 30.06 33.46 -16.93
C MET A 1 28.92 32.78 -17.69
N ILE A 2 28.57 31.54 -17.33
CA ILE A 2 27.45 30.82 -17.94
C ILE A 2 26.18 31.31 -17.22
N PRO A 3 25.16 31.87 -17.91
CA PRO A 3 23.93 32.30 -17.26
C PRO A 3 23.14 31.08 -16.75
N GLY A 4 22.68 31.12 -15.49
CA GLY A 4 21.75 30.13 -14.91
C GLY A 4 22.40 29.07 -14.04
N ALA A 5 23.07 29.46 -12.94
CA ALA A 5 23.55 28.51 -11.93
C ALA A 5 22.38 27.64 -11.45
N MET A 6 22.50 26.33 -11.65
CA MET A 6 21.52 25.36 -11.19
C MET A 6 21.99 24.86 -9.81
N GLY A 7 21.17 25.09 -8.78
CA GLY A 7 21.45 24.73 -7.39
C GLY A 7 20.27 24.03 -6.73
N ILE A 8 20.54 23.18 -5.74
CA ILE A 8 19.53 22.65 -4.82
C ILE A 8 19.75 23.24 -3.44
N ILE A 9 18.66 23.48 -2.72
CA ILE A 9 18.67 23.93 -1.32
C ILE A 9 18.33 22.72 -0.45
N LEU A 10 19.13 22.48 0.57
CA LEU A 10 18.90 21.42 1.57
C LEU A 10 18.04 21.94 2.73
N ASP A 11 17.64 21.04 3.62
CA ASP A 11 16.81 21.38 4.79
C ASP A 11 17.54 22.23 5.84
N ASP A 12 18.87 22.30 5.77
CA ASP A 12 19.73 23.17 6.58
C ASP A 12 20.04 24.53 5.92
N ASP A 13 19.28 24.90 4.88
CA ASP A 13 19.44 26.10 4.05
C ASP A 13 20.76 26.16 3.25
N SER A 14 21.56 25.10 3.24
CA SER A 14 22.77 25.04 2.42
C SER A 14 22.45 24.84 0.93
N GLU A 15 23.28 25.43 0.06
CA GLU A 15 23.11 25.34 -1.40
C GLU A 15 24.21 24.50 -2.04
N ILE A 16 23.82 23.54 -2.88
CA ILE A 16 24.73 22.72 -3.68
C ILE A 16 24.52 23.04 -5.16
N ALA A 17 25.55 23.61 -5.80
CA ALA A 17 25.58 23.80 -7.25
C ALA A 17 25.87 22.47 -7.98
N TYR A 18 25.30 22.30 -9.17
CA TYR A 18 25.50 21.11 -9.98
C TYR A 18 25.54 21.42 -11.48
N ASP A 19 26.32 20.64 -12.22
CA ASP A 19 26.27 20.61 -13.69
C ASP A 19 25.18 19.65 -14.20
N ALA A 20 24.84 18.63 -13.41
CA ALA A 20 23.74 17.69 -13.66
C ALA A 20 23.14 17.19 -12.33
N LEU A 21 21.81 17.05 -12.29
CA LEU A 21 21.08 16.57 -11.12
C LEU A 21 20.29 15.30 -11.46
N VAL A 22 20.49 14.24 -10.66
CA VAL A 22 19.71 13.01 -10.73
C VAL A 22 18.80 12.92 -9.50
N LEU A 23 17.49 12.98 -9.73
CA LEU A 23 16.49 12.87 -8.65
C LEU A 23 16.07 11.41 -8.48
N ALA A 24 16.48 10.81 -7.35
CA ALA A 24 16.15 9.43 -6.98
C ALA A 24 15.55 9.31 -5.57
N ALA A 25 14.87 10.36 -5.08
CA ALA A 25 14.32 10.44 -3.72
C ALA A 25 13.15 9.45 -3.45
N GLY A 26 12.66 8.75 -4.47
CA GLY A 26 11.60 7.75 -4.33
C GLY A 26 10.23 8.37 -4.07
N SER A 27 9.42 7.71 -3.23
CA SER A 27 8.07 8.14 -2.87
C SER A 27 7.88 8.12 -1.36
N ARG A 28 7.00 8.99 -0.87
CA ARG A 28 6.58 9.01 0.54
C ARG A 28 5.24 8.30 0.72
N ILE A 29 5.02 7.79 1.92
CA ILE A 29 3.70 7.32 2.35
C ILE A 29 2.95 8.55 2.87
N ALA A 30 1.77 8.83 2.33
CA ALA A 30 0.98 10.02 2.65
C ALA A 30 -0.41 9.61 3.15
N ILE A 31 -0.47 9.06 4.37
CA ILE A 31 -1.73 8.62 4.97
C ILE A 31 -2.64 9.81 5.35
N ASP A 32 -2.03 10.96 5.63
CA ASP A 32 -2.64 12.25 5.89
C ASP A 32 -3.44 12.80 4.70
N MET A 33 -3.13 12.36 3.48
CA MET A 33 -3.84 12.74 2.26
C MET A 33 -5.14 11.96 2.05
N ILE A 34 -5.42 10.94 2.87
CA ILE A 34 -6.64 10.13 2.78
C ILE A 34 -7.56 10.52 3.96
N PRO A 35 -8.69 11.20 3.69
CA PRO A 35 -9.60 11.62 4.76
C PRO A 35 -10.03 10.44 5.65
N GLY A 36 -9.82 10.58 6.97
CA GLY A 36 -10.18 9.56 7.96
C GLY A 36 -9.15 8.44 8.16
N PHE A 37 -8.09 8.36 7.35
CA PHE A 37 -7.15 7.24 7.45
C PHE A 37 -6.20 7.37 8.63
N GLN A 38 -5.72 8.58 8.94
CA GLN A 38 -4.89 8.80 10.11
C GLN A 38 -5.65 8.43 11.39
N GLU A 39 -6.91 8.87 11.52
CA GLU A 39 -7.77 8.54 12.64
C GLU A 39 -8.05 7.03 12.74
N ALA A 40 -8.16 6.34 11.61
CA ALA A 40 -8.33 4.89 11.56
C ALA A 40 -7.07 4.15 12.04
N VAL A 41 -5.88 4.63 11.68
CA VAL A 41 -4.60 4.12 12.20
C VAL A 41 -4.47 4.38 13.69
N ASP A 42 -4.76 5.60 14.14
CA ASP A 42 -4.63 6.00 15.54
C ASP A 42 -5.62 5.22 16.45
N SER A 43 -6.79 4.88 15.93
CA SER A 43 -7.79 4.03 16.62
C SER A 43 -7.48 2.53 16.55
N GLY A 44 -6.49 2.12 15.74
CA GLY A 44 -6.16 0.71 15.49
C GLY A 44 -7.20 -0.05 14.67
N SER A 45 -8.06 0.67 13.93
CA SER A 45 -9.08 0.08 13.06
C SER A 45 -8.61 -0.12 11.61
N ALA A 46 -7.48 0.50 11.23
CA ALA A 46 -6.83 0.29 9.96
C ALA A 46 -5.29 0.33 10.11
N ASP A 47 -4.59 -0.28 9.16
CA ASP A 47 -3.14 -0.26 9.06
C ASP A 47 -2.72 -0.16 7.59
N HIS A 48 -1.44 0.13 7.34
CA HIS A 48 -0.78 -0.10 6.06
C HIS A 48 0.51 -0.89 6.26
N TYR A 49 0.99 -1.59 5.23
CA TYR A 49 2.22 -2.40 5.31
C TYR A 49 3.33 -1.88 4.39
N TYR A 50 3.27 -0.58 4.03
CA TYR A 50 4.29 0.07 3.19
C TYR A 50 5.50 0.63 3.98
N ALA A 51 5.43 0.65 5.31
CA ALA A 51 6.53 0.98 6.22
C ALA A 51 6.82 -0.21 7.15
N THR A 52 8.04 -0.33 7.65
CA THR A 52 8.46 -1.45 8.51
C THR A 52 7.63 -1.55 9.80
N ALA A 53 7.50 -0.45 10.54
CA ALA A 53 6.70 -0.40 11.76
C ALA A 53 5.20 -0.69 11.50
N ALA A 54 4.67 -0.10 10.42
CA ALA A 54 3.28 -0.29 10.03
C ALA A 54 2.99 -1.73 9.57
N ALA A 55 3.93 -2.38 8.88
CA ALA A 55 3.81 -3.80 8.52
C ALA A 55 3.79 -4.73 9.75
N ALA A 56 4.62 -4.43 10.77
CA ALA A 56 4.59 -5.16 12.03
C ALA A 56 3.26 -4.96 12.78
N SER A 57 2.73 -3.72 12.79
CA SER A 57 1.40 -3.40 13.32
C SER A 57 0.30 -4.17 12.61
N ALA A 58 0.26 -4.11 11.28
CA ALA A 58 -0.71 -4.81 10.44
C ALA A 58 -0.70 -6.33 10.67
N HIS A 59 0.49 -6.94 10.78
CA HIS A 59 0.61 -8.36 11.11
C HIS A 59 0.09 -8.67 12.53
N GLY A 60 0.38 -7.80 13.50
CA GLY A 60 -0.12 -7.93 14.86
C GLY A 60 -1.65 -7.81 14.95
N ALA A 61 -2.25 -6.88 14.19
CA ALA A 61 -3.70 -6.71 14.09
C ALA A 61 -4.35 -7.93 13.43
N LEU A 62 -3.81 -8.37 12.29
CA LEU A 62 -4.31 -9.53 11.55
C LEU A 62 -4.21 -10.84 12.33
N SER A 63 -3.12 -11.04 13.08
CA SER A 63 -2.94 -12.23 13.94
C SER A 63 -3.96 -12.32 15.06
N LYS A 64 -4.54 -11.19 15.47
CA LYS A 64 -5.59 -11.11 16.50
C LYS A 64 -7.00 -11.03 15.90
N PHE A 65 -7.13 -11.02 14.57
CA PHE A 65 -8.41 -10.87 13.89
C PHE A 65 -9.23 -12.16 13.99
N ILE A 66 -10.43 -12.06 14.55
CA ILE A 66 -11.26 -13.22 14.88
C ILE A 66 -12.38 -13.44 13.86
N SER A 67 -13.06 -12.38 13.43
CA SER A 67 -14.19 -12.46 12.51
C SER A 67 -14.57 -11.09 11.95
N GLY A 68 -15.39 -11.09 10.91
CA GLY A 68 -15.94 -9.87 10.31
C GLY A 68 -15.38 -9.61 8.93
N LYS A 69 -15.25 -8.32 8.56
CA LYS A 69 -14.82 -7.91 7.22
C LYS A 69 -13.41 -7.35 7.25
N LEU A 70 -12.48 -8.04 6.60
CA LEU A 70 -11.12 -7.58 6.36
C LEU A 70 -11.05 -6.91 4.98
N VAL A 71 -10.72 -5.63 4.95
CA VAL A 71 -10.72 -4.83 3.72
C VAL A 71 -9.31 -4.45 3.32
N PHE A 72 -8.95 -4.76 2.07
CA PHE A 72 -7.78 -4.23 1.40
C PHE A 72 -8.24 -3.09 0.49
N LEU A 73 -7.83 -1.86 0.82
CA LEU A 73 -8.25 -0.66 0.12
C LEU A 73 -7.08 -0.03 -0.63
N ILE A 74 -7.25 0.18 -1.93
CA ILE A 74 -6.37 1.00 -2.78
C ILE A 74 -7.14 2.29 -3.06
N THR A 75 -6.56 3.45 -2.73
CA THR A 75 -7.29 4.73 -2.76
C THR A 75 -7.13 5.50 -4.06
N CYS A 76 -5.97 5.41 -4.71
CA CYS A 76 -5.69 6.12 -5.96
C CYS A 76 -4.58 5.46 -6.79
N GLN A 77 -4.46 5.89 -8.05
CA GLN A 77 -3.36 5.53 -8.94
C GLN A 77 -2.55 6.79 -9.33
N PRO A 78 -1.21 6.68 -9.54
CA PRO A 78 -0.40 5.49 -9.34
C PRO A 78 -0.03 5.26 -7.86
N PHE A 79 0.17 4.00 -7.47
CA PHE A 79 0.65 3.61 -6.15
C PHE A 79 1.85 2.67 -6.26
N ARG A 80 2.63 2.58 -5.19
CA ARG A 80 3.87 1.79 -5.16
C ARG A 80 3.55 0.29 -5.13
N ARG A 81 4.24 -0.49 -5.97
CA ARG A 81 4.11 -1.96 -6.10
C ARG A 81 2.66 -2.43 -6.32
N PRO A 82 2.14 -2.37 -7.56
CA PRO A 82 0.76 -2.72 -7.90
C PRO A 82 0.29 -4.11 -7.44
N VAL A 83 1.21 -5.05 -7.24
CA VAL A 83 0.89 -6.44 -6.83
C VAL A 83 0.67 -6.57 -5.31
N ALA A 84 1.25 -5.66 -4.50
CA ALA A 84 1.30 -5.81 -3.04
C ALA A 84 -0.07 -5.88 -2.34
N PRO A 85 -1.12 -5.12 -2.75
CA PRO A 85 -2.47 -5.26 -2.21
C PRO A 85 -3.07 -6.66 -2.38
N TYR A 86 -2.81 -7.29 -3.51
CA TYR A 86 -3.34 -8.61 -3.83
C TYR A 86 -2.55 -9.70 -3.11
N GLU A 87 -1.22 -9.58 -3.06
CA GLU A 87 -0.38 -10.44 -2.21
C GLU A 87 -0.82 -10.37 -0.74
N GLY A 88 -1.05 -9.16 -0.23
CA GLY A 88 -1.54 -8.96 1.14
C GLY A 88 -2.87 -9.67 1.40
N ALA A 89 -3.81 -9.61 0.46
CA ALA A 89 -5.10 -10.30 0.57
C ALA A 89 -4.95 -11.83 0.59
N LEU A 90 -4.09 -12.37 -0.28
CA LEU A 90 -3.83 -13.81 -0.36
C LEU A 90 -3.10 -14.33 0.90
N LEU A 91 -2.06 -13.62 1.36
CA LEU A 91 -1.33 -13.95 2.58
C LEU A 91 -2.21 -13.84 3.82
N ALA A 92 -3.11 -12.84 3.87
CA ALA A 92 -4.06 -12.75 4.96
C ALA A 92 -5.06 -13.91 4.97
N ALA A 93 -5.55 -14.32 3.79
CA ALA A 93 -6.40 -15.50 3.71
C ALA A 93 -5.68 -16.75 4.23
N ASP A 94 -4.38 -16.89 3.97
CA ASP A 94 -3.57 -18.00 4.45
C ASP A 94 -3.38 -17.99 5.97
N LEU A 95 -2.93 -16.86 6.52
CA LEU A 95 -2.76 -16.70 7.98
C LEU A 95 -4.07 -16.93 8.76
N LEU A 96 -5.20 -16.46 8.22
CA LEU A 96 -6.50 -16.70 8.84
C LEU A 96 -6.91 -18.19 8.79
N ARG A 97 -6.43 -18.98 7.81
CA ARG A 97 -6.64 -20.43 7.79
C ARG A 97 -5.81 -21.11 8.88
N GLU A 98 -4.55 -20.72 9.00
CA GLU A 98 -3.65 -21.23 10.05
C GLU A 98 -4.21 -20.95 11.46
N ASN A 99 -4.82 -19.78 11.64
CA ASN A 99 -5.45 -19.38 12.91
C ASN A 99 -6.87 -19.93 13.11
N GLY A 100 -7.45 -20.63 12.12
CA GLY A 100 -8.80 -21.18 12.19
C GLY A 100 -9.94 -20.14 12.09
N THR A 101 -9.65 -18.89 11.73
CA THR A 101 -10.62 -17.78 11.67
C THR A 101 -11.08 -17.43 10.25
N ARG A 102 -10.50 -18.04 9.21
CA ARG A 102 -10.83 -17.76 7.79
C ARG A 102 -12.32 -17.93 7.47
N ALA A 103 -12.98 -18.94 8.05
CA ALA A 103 -14.40 -19.22 7.79
C ALA A 103 -15.33 -18.11 8.31
N TYR A 104 -14.88 -17.33 9.30
CA TYR A 104 -15.64 -16.24 9.91
C TYR A 104 -15.26 -14.86 9.36
N THR A 105 -14.39 -14.84 8.35
CA THR A 105 -13.82 -13.61 7.80
C THR A 105 -14.19 -13.45 6.32
N GLN A 106 -14.84 -12.33 6.01
CA GLN A 106 -15.01 -11.86 4.64
C GLN A 106 -13.80 -11.00 4.25
N ILE A 107 -13.07 -11.40 3.22
CA ILE A 107 -11.97 -10.60 2.65
C ILE A 107 -12.50 -9.89 1.42
N ALA A 108 -12.32 -8.58 1.34
CA ALA A 108 -12.70 -7.78 0.18
C ALA A 108 -11.55 -6.87 -0.24
N VAL A 109 -11.30 -6.79 -1.55
CA VAL A 109 -10.34 -5.85 -2.14
C VAL A 109 -11.13 -4.78 -2.90
N TYR A 110 -10.86 -3.51 -2.61
CA TYR A 110 -11.43 -2.38 -3.34
C TYR A 110 -10.30 -1.62 -4.02
N THR A 111 -10.45 -1.40 -5.33
CA THR A 111 -9.44 -0.73 -6.14
C THR A 111 -10.09 0.22 -7.17
N PRO A 112 -9.46 1.38 -7.46
CA PRO A 112 -9.83 2.22 -8.59
C PRO A 112 -9.34 1.66 -9.93
N GLU A 113 -8.52 0.60 -9.92
CA GLU A 113 -8.06 -0.06 -11.14
C GLU A 113 -9.23 -0.68 -11.90
N ALA A 114 -9.22 -0.57 -13.24
CA ALA A 114 -10.21 -1.22 -14.10
C ALA A 114 -10.17 -2.75 -13.99
N GLN A 115 -8.99 -3.32 -13.72
CA GLN A 115 -8.80 -4.72 -13.40
C GLN A 115 -7.60 -4.89 -12.45
N PRO A 116 -7.62 -5.88 -11.55
CA PRO A 116 -6.48 -6.18 -10.70
C PRO A 116 -5.20 -6.48 -11.47
N MET A 117 -4.06 -6.10 -10.90
CA MET A 117 -2.72 -6.45 -11.38
C MET A 117 -2.49 -6.21 -12.90
N PRO A 118 -2.75 -5.01 -13.44
CA PRO A 118 -2.56 -4.74 -14.85
C PRO A 118 -1.09 -4.94 -15.30
N SER A 119 -0.14 -4.80 -14.37
CA SER A 119 1.28 -5.05 -14.60
C SER A 119 1.65 -6.54 -14.73
N ALA A 120 0.78 -7.46 -14.33
CA ALA A 120 1.02 -8.91 -14.38
C ALA A 120 0.55 -9.57 -15.70
N GLY A 121 0.26 -8.76 -16.72
CA GLY A 121 -0.27 -9.22 -18.00
C GLY A 121 -1.80 -9.35 -18.01
N PRO A 122 -2.38 -9.77 -19.14
CA PRO A 122 -3.82 -9.65 -19.38
C PRO A 122 -4.68 -10.67 -18.60
N TYR A 123 -4.10 -11.76 -18.11
CA TYR A 123 -4.86 -12.88 -17.55
C TYR A 123 -4.97 -12.86 -16.03
N ALA A 124 -3.92 -12.40 -15.32
CA ALA A 124 -3.85 -12.54 -13.87
C ALA A 124 -4.99 -11.77 -13.15
N GLY A 125 -5.34 -10.58 -13.64
CA GLY A 125 -6.48 -9.82 -13.13
C GLY A 125 -7.82 -10.51 -13.32
N GLN A 126 -8.02 -11.15 -14.48
CA GLN A 126 -9.25 -11.88 -14.78
C GLN A 126 -9.43 -13.09 -13.87
N GLU A 127 -8.35 -13.84 -13.63
CA GLU A 127 -8.35 -14.98 -12.70
C GLU A 127 -8.66 -14.56 -11.26
N LEU A 128 -8.15 -13.41 -10.82
CA LEU A 128 -8.49 -12.88 -9.49
C LEU A 128 -9.98 -12.54 -9.38
N ILE A 129 -10.59 -11.99 -10.43
CA ILE A 129 -12.02 -11.63 -10.44
C ILE A 129 -12.89 -12.89 -10.50
N SER A 130 -12.57 -13.84 -11.38
CA SER A 130 -13.37 -15.06 -11.57
C SER A 130 -13.43 -15.93 -10.30
N ASN A 131 -12.35 -15.95 -9.53
CA ASN A 131 -12.25 -16.73 -8.30
C ASN A 131 -12.65 -15.95 -7.03
N ALA A 132 -13.03 -14.68 -7.13
CA ALA A 132 -13.41 -13.84 -5.99
C ALA A 132 -14.82 -14.14 -5.42
N GLN A 133 -15.57 -15.08 -6.02
CA GLN A 133 -16.96 -15.39 -5.67
C GLN A 133 -17.16 -16.73 -4.93
N CYS A 134 -16.08 -17.39 -4.50
CA CYS A 134 -16.14 -18.63 -3.73
C CYS A 134 -16.04 -18.41 -2.20
#